data_AF-A0A7S4G007-F1
#
_entry.id   AF-A0A7S4G007-F1
#
_cell.length_a   1.000
_cell.length_b   1.000
_cell.length_c   1.000
_cell.angle_alpha   90.00
_cell.angle_beta   90.00
_cell.angle_gamma   90.00
#
_symmetry.space_group_name_H-M   'P 1'
#
loop_
_entity.id
_entity.type
_entity.pdbx_description
1 polymer ?
#
loop_
_entity_poly.entity_id
_entity_poly.type
_entity_poly.pdbx_seq_one_letter_code
_entity_poly.pdbx_strand_id
1 'polypeptide(L)'
;LFFFGALCDPMSYVDFVSLAIQRAQEGATYDQGNEYEKALASYTQAVQTFLLAIKHERDPNRKMMLQIKTKELLDRAERIKDYLETQNAKKDASDGGGGGAGGGGGG
;
A
#
# COMPACT_ATOMS: atom_id res chain seq x y z
N LEU A 1 22.39 -1.55 -18.77
CA LEU A 1 23.20 -0.32 -18.65
C LEU A 1 22.85 0.34 -17.33
N PHE A 2 23.69 0.10 -16.32
CA PHE A 2 23.54 0.59 -14.96
C PHE A 2 24.67 1.61 -14.71
N PHE A 3 24.32 2.71 -14.04
CA PHE A 3 25.17 3.73 -13.40
C PHE A 3 26.06 4.64 -14.27
N PHE A 4 25.73 5.93 -14.33
CA PHE A 4 26.42 7.02 -13.61
C PHE A 4 25.94 8.37 -14.16
N GLY A 5 25.19 9.10 -13.34
CA GLY A 5 24.79 10.49 -13.61
C GLY A 5 24.61 11.18 -12.26
N ALA A 6 25.63 11.93 -11.87
CA ALA A 6 25.78 12.58 -10.59
C ALA A 6 24.56 13.41 -10.16
N LEU A 7 24.14 13.23 -8.91
CA LEU A 7 23.66 14.30 -8.04
C LEU A 7 23.66 13.74 -6.61
N CYS A 8 24.84 13.76 -5.97
CA CYS A 8 24.89 13.80 -4.52
C CYS A 8 24.61 15.26 -4.16
N ASP A 9 23.34 15.62 -4.09
CA ASP A 9 22.95 16.81 -3.34
C ASP A 9 23.17 16.52 -1.85
N PRO A 10 23.71 17.47 -1.09
CA PRO A 10 23.94 17.32 0.34
C PRO A 10 22.60 17.00 1.02
N MET A 11 22.59 15.98 1.91
CA MET A 11 21.46 15.65 2.78
C MET A 11 20.93 16.92 3.48
N SER A 12 19.95 17.57 2.86
CA SER A 12 19.38 18.84 3.29
C SER A 12 17.88 18.64 3.45
N TYR A 13 17.43 18.74 4.71
CA TYR A 13 16.04 18.54 5.13
C TYR A 13 15.57 17.10 4.92
N VAL A 14 14.77 16.56 5.83
CA VAL A 14 14.15 15.25 5.63
C VAL A 14 13.23 15.41 4.42
N ASP A 15 13.70 15.02 3.24
CA ASP A 15 12.92 15.16 2.01
C ASP A 15 11.78 14.15 2.06
N PHE A 16 10.66 14.60 2.61
CA PHE A 16 9.42 13.85 2.71
C PHE A 16 9.05 13.24 1.35
N VAL A 17 9.37 13.92 0.24
CA VAL A 17 9.11 13.40 -1.11
C VAL A 17 9.97 12.18 -1.40
N SER A 18 11.29 12.26 -1.18
CA SER A 18 12.20 11.12 -1.36
C SER A 18 11.82 9.92 -0.48
N LEU A 19 11.49 10.15 0.80
CA LEU A 19 11.03 9.10 1.70
C LEU A 19 9.71 8.47 1.21
N ALA A 20 8.75 9.29 0.77
CA ALA A 20 7.49 8.81 0.25
C ALA A 20 7.67 7.96 -1.02
N ILE A 21 8.59 8.36 -1.91
CA ILE A 21 8.95 7.60 -3.11
C ILE A 21 9.56 6.26 -2.72
N GLN A 22 10.47 6.22 -1.75
CA GLN A 22 11.06 4.96 -1.27
C GLN A 22 9.98 4.00 -0.76
N ARG A 23 9.05 4.49 0.07
CA ARG A 23 7.92 3.67 0.56
C ARG A 23 6.99 3.20 -0.55
N ALA A 24 6.75 4.03 -1.56
CA ALA A 24 5.95 3.64 -2.71
C ALA A 24 6.64 2.54 -3.55
N GLN A 25 7.97 2.61 -3.71
CA GLN A 25 8.76 1.59 -4.41
C GLN A 25 8.80 0.26 -3.64
N GLU A 26 8.94 0.31 -2.32
CA GLU A 26 8.80 -0.87 -1.45
C GLU A 26 7.41 -1.49 -1.61
N GLY A 27 6.35 -0.67 -1.54
CA GLY A 27 4.97 -1.10 -1.75
C GLY A 27 4.75 -1.79 -3.10
N ALA A 28 5.28 -1.22 -4.18
CA ALA A 28 5.22 -1.80 -5.51
C ALA A 28 5.97 -3.14 -5.62
N THR A 29 7.09 -3.28 -4.91
CA THR A 29 7.86 -4.54 -4.87
C THR A 29 7.05 -5.65 -4.18
N TYR A 30 6.44 -5.35 -3.02
CA TYR A 30 5.57 -6.29 -2.32
C TYR A 30 4.32 -6.63 -3.12
N ASP A 31 3.73 -5.65 -3.79
CA ASP A 31 2.54 -5.81 -4.63
C ASP A 31 2.81 -6.76 -5.81
N GLN A 32 3.93 -6.58 -6.51
CA GLN A 32 4.39 -7.51 -7.55
C GLN A 32 4.69 -8.91 -6.98
N GLY A 33 5.11 -8.99 -5.72
CA GLY A 33 5.34 -10.24 -5.00
C GLY A 33 4.09 -10.93 -4.46
N ASN A 34 2.88 -10.36 -4.68
CA ASN A 34 1.63 -10.79 -4.04
C ASN A 34 1.65 -10.73 -2.50
N GLU A 35 2.59 -9.99 -1.91
CA GLU A 35 2.67 -9.73 -0.47
C GLU A 35 1.77 -8.53 -0.10
N TYR A 36 0.48 -8.68 -0.36
CA TYR A 36 -0.51 -7.61 -0.33
C TYR A 36 -0.64 -6.89 1.02
N GLU A 37 -0.47 -7.59 2.14
CA GLU A 37 -0.51 -7.00 3.49
C GLU A 37 0.65 -6.03 3.71
N LYS A 38 1.87 -6.42 3.28
CA LYS A 38 3.05 -5.55 3.35
C LYS A 38 2.96 -4.41 2.35
N ALA A 39 2.47 -4.69 1.15
CA ALA A 39 2.22 -3.66 0.13
C ALA A 39 1.28 -2.57 0.67
N LEU A 40 0.16 -2.96 1.29
CA LEU A 40 -0.79 -2.03 1.89
C LEU A 40 -0.15 -1.16 2.97
N ALA A 41 0.67 -1.74 3.85
CA ALA A 41 1.38 -1.00 4.88
C ALA A 41 2.36 0.02 4.28
N SER A 42 3.18 -0.38 3.30
CA SER A 42 4.14 0.50 2.61
C SER A 42 3.44 1.63 1.84
N TYR A 43 2.35 1.34 1.11
CA TYR A 43 1.57 2.37 0.43
C TYR A 43 0.93 3.37 1.40
N THR A 44 0.43 2.90 2.55
CA THR A 44 -0.13 3.77 3.59
C THR A 44 0.93 4.73 4.13
N GLN A 45 2.15 4.23 4.41
CA GLN A 45 3.27 5.08 4.84
C GLN A 45 3.68 6.09 3.77
N ALA A 46 3.71 5.69 2.50
CA ALA A 46 3.98 6.59 1.38
C ALA A 46 2.96 7.74 1.32
N VAL A 47 1.66 7.42 1.40
CA VAL A 47 0.58 8.40 1.40
C VAL A 47 0.71 9.38 2.57
N GLN A 48 0.91 8.90 3.79
CA GLN A 48 1.09 9.76 4.97
C GLN A 48 2.27 10.73 4.80
N THR A 49 3.36 10.23 4.23
CA THR A 49 4.57 11.04 3.99
C THR A 49 4.34 12.06 2.88
N PHE A 50 3.63 11.71 1.80
CA PHE A 50 3.24 12.65 0.75
C PHE A 50 2.30 13.75 1.27
N LEU A 51 1.36 13.43 2.16
CA LEU A 51 0.51 14.44 2.80
C LEU A 51 1.32 15.44 3.63
N LEU A 52 2.38 14.98 4.31
CA LEU A 52 3.30 15.85 5.02
C LEU A 52 4.10 16.73 4.05
N ALA A 53 4.56 16.18 2.92
CA ALA A 53 5.21 16.95 1.86
C ALA A 53 4.28 18.06 1.31
N ILE A 54 3.02 17.73 1.01
CA ILE A 54 2.00 18.67 0.52
C ILE A 54 1.77 19.82 1.51
N LYS A 55 1.76 19.53 2.81
CA LYS A 55 1.60 20.53 3.87
C LYS A 55 2.73 21.57 3.87
N HIS A 56 3.95 21.14 3.57
CA HIS A 56 5.14 21.99 3.59
C HIS A 56 5.55 22.53 2.21
N GLU A 57 4.91 22.10 1.13
CA GLU A 57 5.16 22.58 -0.23
C GLU A 57 4.53 23.97 -0.45
N ARG A 58 5.33 24.89 -1.00
CA ARG A 58 4.92 26.27 -1.29
C ARG A 58 4.60 26.47 -2.76
N ASP A 59 5.26 25.71 -3.64
CA ASP A 59 5.03 25.82 -5.07
C ASP A 59 3.69 25.13 -5.45
N PRO A 60 2.74 25.86 -6.06
CA PRO A 60 1.42 25.32 -6.38
C PRO A 60 1.47 24.22 -7.45
N ASN A 61 2.40 24.31 -8.41
CA ASN A 61 2.56 23.30 -9.46
C ASN A 61 3.10 21.99 -8.86
N ARG A 62 4.13 22.09 -8.00
CA ARG A 62 4.67 20.92 -7.28
C ARG A 62 3.63 20.33 -6.34
N LYS A 63 2.86 21.16 -5.64
CA LYS A 63 1.76 20.71 -4.77
C LYS A 63 0.71 19.92 -5.54
N MET A 64 0.30 20.40 -6.71
CA MET A 64 -0.64 19.70 -7.57
C MET A 64 -0.08 18.34 -8.03
N MET A 65 1.20 18.28 -8.41
CA MET A 65 1.85 17.01 -8.78
C MET A 65 1.88 16.01 -7.61
N LEU A 66 2.21 16.48 -6.40
CA LEU A 66 2.21 15.64 -5.20
C LEU A 66 0.80 15.13 -4.88
N GLN A 67 -0.24 15.97 -5.02
CA GLN A 67 -1.63 15.57 -4.79
C GLN A 67 -2.09 14.49 -5.78
N ILE A 68 -1.78 14.66 -7.07
CA ILE A 68 -2.08 13.65 -8.11
C ILE A 68 -1.41 12.33 -7.75
N LYS A 69 -0.12 12.35 -7.40
CA LYS A 69 0.62 11.14 -7.03
C LYS A 69 0.09 10.47 -5.76
N THR A 70 -0.28 11.27 -4.76
CA THR A 70 -0.88 10.77 -3.51
C THR A 70 -2.19 10.04 -3.79
N LYS A 71 -3.03 10.60 -4.68
CA LYS A 71 -4.29 9.98 -5.09
C LYS A 71 -4.07 8.64 -5.79
N GLU A 72 -3.11 8.56 -6.72
CA GLU A 72 -2.79 7.30 -7.39
C GLU A 72 -2.39 6.18 -6.40
N LEU A 73 -1.62 6.54 -5.36
CA LEU A 73 -1.20 5.59 -4.33
C LEU A 73 -2.34 5.19 -3.40
N LEU A 74 -3.23 6.12 -3.07
CA LEU A 74 -4.48 5.84 -2.32
C LEU A 74 -5.37 4.86 -3.09
N ASP A 75 -5.64 5.13 -4.37
CA ASP A 75 -6.46 4.27 -5.22
C ASP A 75 -5.87 2.85 -5.30
N ARG A 76 -4.53 2.70 -5.30
CA ARG A 76 -3.89 1.39 -5.27
C ARG A 76 -4.03 0.70 -3.91
N ALA A 77 -3.84 1.43 -2.81
CA ALA A 77 -4.01 0.91 -1.46
C ALA A 77 -5.45 0.41 -1.22
N GLU A 78 -6.46 1.16 -1.67
CA GLU A 78 -7.87 0.76 -1.58
C GLU A 78 -8.15 -0.54 -2.32
N ARG A 79 -7.67 -0.68 -3.57
CA ARG A 79 -7.83 -1.93 -4.33
C ARG A 79 -7.20 -3.14 -3.63
N ILE A 80 -6.04 -2.94 -3.00
CA ILE A 80 -5.37 -4.01 -2.24
C ILE A 80 -6.19 -4.39 -1.01
N LYS A 81 -6.75 -3.40 -0.30
CA LYS A 81 -7.62 -3.63 0.86
C LYS A 81 -8.86 -4.42 0.47
N ASP A 82 -9.57 -4.02 -0.58
CA ASP A 82 -10.76 -4.72 -1.08
C ASP A 82 -10.45 -6.16 -1.48
N TYR A 83 -9.29 -6.39 -2.09
CA TYR A 83 -8.81 -7.72 -2.45
C TYR A 83 -8.58 -8.59 -1.20
N LEU A 84 -7.91 -8.05 -0.18
CA LEU A 84 -7.66 -8.76 1.09
C LEU A 84 -8.97 -9.10 1.82
N GLU A 85 -9.92 -8.17 1.87
CA GLU A 85 -11.25 -8.41 2.47
C GLU A 85 -12.00 -9.53 1.73
N THR A 86 -11.97 -9.50 0.39
CA THR A 86 -12.58 -10.56 -0.44
C THR A 86 -11.91 -11.92 -0.24
N GLN A 87 -10.58 -11.95 -0.08
CA GLN A 87 -9.83 -13.18 0.17
C GLN A 87 -10.15 -13.78 1.55
N ASN A 88 -10.28 -12.94 2.57
CA ASN A 88 -10.63 -13.39 3.92
C ASN A 88 -12.06 -13.94 3.98
N ALA A 89 -13.04 -13.26 3.36
CA ALA A 89 -14.42 -13.74 3.29
C ALA A 89 -14.54 -15.13 2.62
N LYS A 90 -13.69 -15.42 1.62
CA LYS A 90 -13.64 -16.74 0.97
C LYS A 90 -13.03 -17.82 1.86
N LYS A 91 -12.05 -17.48 2.70
CA LYS A 91 -11.48 -18.43 3.67
C LYS A 91 -12.50 -18.81 4.73
N ASP A 92 -13.23 -17.83 5.27
CA ASP A 92 -14.25 -18.06 6.30
C ASP A 92 -15.42 -18.91 5.79
N ALA A 93 -15.81 -18.76 4.52
CA ALA A 93 -16.83 -19.60 3.90
C ALA A 93 -16.37 -21.05 3.64
N SER A 94 -15.06 -21.31 3.58
CA SER A 94 -14.50 -22.63 3.32
C SER A 94 -14.20 -23.43 4.59
N ASP A 95 -14.13 -22.80 5.77
CA ASP A 95 -13.90 -23.45 7.06
C ASP A 95 -15.21 -23.86 7.78
N GLY A 96 -16.37 -23.56 7.19
CA GLY A 96 -17.68 -24.01 7.67
C GLY A 96 -18.00 -25.50 7.37
N GLY A 97 -17.00 -26.28 6.95
CA GLY A 97 -17.16 -27.67 6.54
C GLY A 97 -16.60 -28.66 7.56
N GLY A 98 -17.29 -28.89 8.68
CA GLY A 98 -17.09 -30.12 9.44
C GLY A 98 -17.42 -30.09 10.93
N GLY A 99 -18.48 -30.82 11.32
CA GLY A 99 -18.52 -31.49 12.62
C GLY A 99 -19.86 -31.47 13.35
N GLY A 100 -20.71 -32.47 13.11
CA GLY A 100 -21.93 -32.71 13.89
C GLY A 100 -22.68 -33.97 13.49
N ALA A 101 -22.02 -35.13 13.64
CA ALA A 101 -22.62 -36.45 13.48
C ALA A 101 -23.55 -36.81 14.66
N GLY A 102 -24.66 -37.51 14.36
CA GLY A 102 -25.14 -38.60 15.22
C GLY A 102 -26.54 -38.50 15.87
N GLY A 103 -27.34 -39.54 15.66
CA GLY A 103 -28.49 -39.96 16.50
C GLY A 103 -29.85 -39.83 15.79
N GLY A 104 -30.42 -40.87 15.16
CA GLY A 104 -31.13 -41.98 15.82
C GLY A 104 -32.59 -41.56 16.04
N GLY A 105 -33.60 -42.03 15.31
CA GLY A 105 -34.08 -43.41 15.21
C GLY A 105 -35.35 -43.57 16.07
N GLY A 106 -36.48 -43.95 15.45
CA GLY A 106 -37.58 -44.65 16.14
C GLY A 106 -39.00 -44.07 15.98
N GLY A 107 -39.91 -44.94 15.54
CA GLY A 107 -41.32 -44.97 15.95
C GLY A 107 -42.33 -44.36 15.00
#